data_AF-A0A0B3AD35-F1
#
_entry.id   AF-A0A0B3AD35-F1
#
_cell.length_a   1.000
_cell.length_b   1.000
_cell.length_c   1.000
_cell.angle_alpha   90.00
_cell.angle_beta   90.00
_cell.angle_gamma   90.00
#
_symmetry.space_group_name_H-M   'P 1'
#
loop_
_entity.id
_entity.type
_entity.pdbx_description
1 polymer ?
#
loop_
_entity_poly.entity_id
_entity_poly.type
_entity_poly.pdbx_seq_one_letter_code
_entity_poly.pdbx_strand_id
1 'polypeptide(L)' 'MPKKCIICEGPAVFSIRGTNDFYCFECATENFADISVLEKLEAPQQ' A
#
# COMPACT_ATOMS: atom_id res chain seq x y z
N MET A 1 6.34 0.84 12.93
CA MET A 1 4.86 0.81 13.00
C MET A 1 4.36 0.13 11.74
N PRO A 2 3.47 -0.87 11.82
CA PRO A 2 2.88 -1.49 10.64
C PRO A 2 2.16 -0.42 9.82
N LYS A 3 2.51 -0.28 8.54
CA LYS A 3 1.79 0.61 7.62
C LYS A 3 0.40 0.01 7.40
N LYS A 4 -0.64 0.85 7.50
CA LYS A 4 -2.05 0.41 7.40
C LYS A 4 -2.69 0.98 6.16
N CYS A 5 -3.54 0.21 5.51
CA CYS A 5 -4.32 0.65 4.37
C CYS A 5 -5.20 1.83 4.77
N ILE A 6 -5.17 2.93 4.03
CA ILE A 6 -6.01 4.11 4.32
C ILE A 6 -7.51 3.84 4.07
N ILE A 7 -7.84 2.80 3.30
CA ILE A 7 -9.22 2.46 2.93
C ILE A 7 -9.84 1.46 3.92
N CYS A 8 -9.14 0.36 4.20
CA CYS A 8 -9.67 -0.75 5.01
C CYS A 8 -8.97 -0.94 6.36
N GLU A 9 -7.99 -0.09 6.68
CA GLU A 9 -7.15 -0.16 7.90
C GLU A 9 -6.35 -1.46 8.09
N GLY A 10 -6.41 -2.39 7.13
CA GLY A 10 -5.65 -3.63 7.10
C GLY A 10 -4.15 -3.44 6.83
N PRO A 11 -3.37 -4.53 6.74
CA PRO A 11 -1.93 -4.44 6.48
C PRO A 11 -1.66 -3.88 5.07
N ALA A 12 -0.99 -2.73 5.02
CA ALA A 12 -0.57 -2.15 3.75
C ALA A 12 0.72 -2.80 3.24
N VAL A 13 0.77 -2.99 1.92
CA VAL A 13 1.93 -3.54 1.20
C VAL A 13 2.39 -2.61 0.07
N PHE A 14 1.66 -1.53 -0.17
CA PHE A 14 1.96 -0.49 -1.14
C PHE A 14 1.92 0.90 -0.50
N SER A 15 2.72 1.82 -1.02
CA SER A 15 2.67 3.25 -0.73
C SER A 15 2.76 4.10 -1.99
N ILE A 16 2.19 5.30 -1.97
CA ILE A 16 2.45 6.28 -3.01
C ILE A 16 3.72 7.05 -2.67
N ARG A 17 4.66 7.11 -3.61
CA ARG A 17 5.90 7.88 -3.44
C ARG A 17 5.59 9.33 -3.10
N GLY A 18 6.14 9.81 -1.99
CA GLY A 18 6.01 11.21 -1.56
C GLY A 18 4.72 11.53 -0.82
N THR A 19 3.85 10.55 -0.55
CA THR A 19 2.71 10.71 0.36
C THR A 19 2.83 9.79 1.57
N ASN A 20 1.96 10.01 2.57
CA ASN A 20 1.79 9.09 3.70
C ASN A 20 0.61 8.13 3.48
N ASP A 21 0.23 7.90 2.22
CA ASP A 21 -0.87 7.02 1.88
C ASP A 21 -0.34 5.61 1.62
N PHE A 22 -0.97 4.66 2.28
CA PHE A 22 -0.62 3.26 2.24
C PHE A 22 -1.84 2.45 1.84
N TYR A 23 -1.63 1.41 1.04
CA TYR A 23 -2.70 0.59 0.50
C TYR A 23 -2.36 -0.89 0.65
N CYS A 24 -3.35 -1.72 0.99
CA CYS A 24 -3.21 -3.17 0.86
C CYS A 24 -3.31 -3.58 -0.62
N PHE A 25 -3.03 -4.84 -0.93
CA PHE A 25 -3.07 -5.32 -2.31
C PHE A 25 -4.44 -5.16 -2.96
N GLU A 26 -5.51 -5.59 -2.28
CA GLU A 26 -6.89 -5.53 -2.79
C GLU A 26 -7.30 -4.08 -3.10
N CYS A 27 -7.18 -3.19 -2.11
CA CYS A 27 -7.51 -1.78 -2.27
C CYS A 27 -6.65 -1.10 -3.34
N ALA A 28 -5.36 -1.47 -3.45
CA ALA A 28 -4.51 -0.96 -4.51
C ALA A 28 -5.00 -1.42 -5.89
N THR A 29 -5.32 -2.69 -6.08
CA THR A 29 -5.80 -3.22 -7.37
C THR A 29 -7.20 -2.73 -7.75
N GLU A 30 -8.06 -2.43 -6.77
CA GLU A 30 -9.40 -1.92 -7.02
C GLU A 30 -9.42 -0.41 -7.32
N ASN A 31 -8.55 0.37 -6.66
CA ASN A 31 -8.56 1.84 -6.76
C ASN A 31 -7.52 2.37 -7.74
N PHE A 32 -6.47 1.61 -8.06
CA PHE A 32 -5.43 2.01 -9.01
C PHE A 32 -5.48 1.12 -10.26
N ALA A 33 -5.60 1.76 -11.43
CA ALA A 33 -5.57 1.06 -12.71
C ALA A 33 -4.21 0.43 -13.03
N ASP A 34 -3.13 0.97 -12.45
CA ASP A 34 -1.78 0.43 -12.56
C ASP A 34 -1.07 0.49 -11.20
N ILE A 35 -0.97 -0.65 -10.53
CA ILE A 35 -0.27 -0.78 -9.23
C ILE A 35 1.26 -0.68 -9.37
N SER A 36 1.81 -0.68 -10.58
CA SER A 36 3.25 -0.56 -10.83
C SER A 36 3.78 0.83 -10.48
N VAL A 37 2.89 1.83 -10.42
CA VAL A 37 3.22 3.19 -9.98
C VAL A 37 3.32 3.32 -8.46
N LEU A 38 2.90 2.28 -7.72
CA LEU A 38 2.98 2.22 -6.27
C LEU A 38 4.33 1.61 -5.85
N GLU A 39 4.91 2.18 -4.80
CA GLU A 39 6.09 1.60 -4.17
C GLU A 39 5.67 0.43 -3.30
N LYS A 40 6.20 -0.75 -3.59
CA LYS A 40 6.03 -1.90 -2.70
C LYS A 40 6.75 -1.58 -1.40
N LEU A 41 6.00 -1.60 -0.30
CA LEU A 41 6.59 -1.69 1.01
C LEU A 41 7.17 -3.09 1.07
N GLU A 42 8.49 -3.23 0.97
CA GLU A 42 9.15 -4.51 1.22
C GLU A 42 8.57 -5.06 2.51
N ALA A 43 7.96 -6.25 2.43
CA ALA A 43 7.40 -6.93 3.59
C ALA A 43 8.46 -6.90 4.70
N PRO A 44 8.06 -6.70 5.97
CA PRO A 44 9.01 -6.63 7.07
C PRO A 44 9.96 -7.81 6.95
N GLN A 45 11.22 -7.51 6.60
CA GLN A 45 12.31 -8.48 6.60
C GLN A 45 12.39 -8.91 8.06
N GLN A 46 11.84 -10.10 8.33
CA GLN A 46 11.76 -10.69 9.66
C GLN A 46 13.16 -11.01 10.20
#